data_AF-A0AAD4QUH6-F1
#
_entry.id   AF-A0AAD4QUH6-F1
#
_cell.length_a   1.000
_cell.length_b   1.000
_cell.length_c   1.000
_cell.angle_alpha   90.00
_cell.angle_beta   90.00
_cell.angle_gamma   90.00
#
_symmetry.space_group_name_H-M   'P 1'
#
loop_
_entity.id
_entity.type
_entity.pdbx_description
1 polymer ?
#
loop_
_entity_poly.entity_id
_entity_poly.type
_entity_poly.pdbx_seq_one_letter_code
_entity_poly.pdbx_strand_id
1 'polypeptide(L)'
;MTSNTLHCHLCQAVLVDNESTIKQHISSFHLNYRPYYCRTCNEEGDSFKAATEERMDAHIAISHSSTNSGYLVVKDQMKETDLKAAIEECRRMSTLQLSPADTTVDWHQTPALNSPADIDENVQVERDSKEHLRRVFISLGGTSTDAGNSSTEMEQENPEVNF
;
A
#
# COMPACT_ATOMS: atom_id res chain seq x y z
N MET A 1 -9.88 -12.63 21.59
CA MET A 1 -8.51 -12.49 21.05
C MET A 1 -8.28 -11.00 20.83
N THR A 2 -7.49 -10.34 21.68
CA THR A 2 -7.18 -8.92 21.49
C THR A 2 -6.10 -8.82 20.41
N SER A 3 -6.47 -8.33 19.23
CA SER A 3 -5.51 -8.08 18.14
C SER A 3 -4.52 -7.02 18.61
N ASN A 4 -3.26 -7.41 18.75
CA ASN A 4 -2.20 -6.45 19.11
C ASN A 4 -1.98 -5.49 17.93
N THR A 5 -1.86 -4.20 18.22
CA THR A 5 -1.68 -3.15 17.20
C THR A 5 -0.35 -2.45 17.41
N LEU A 6 0.26 -2.03 16.30
CA LEU A 6 1.56 -1.39 16.26
C LEU A 6 1.50 -0.12 15.43
N HIS A 7 2.16 0.94 15.91
CA HIS A 7 2.23 2.21 15.21
C HIS A 7 3.49 2.27 14.36
N CYS A 8 3.36 2.61 13.09
CA CYS A 8 4.52 2.85 12.25
C CYS A 8 5.27 4.11 12.74
N HIS A 9 6.56 4.01 13.06
CA HIS A 9 7.36 5.18 13.47
C HIS A 9 7.45 6.25 12.35
N LEU A 10 7.45 5.84 11.09
CA LEU A 10 7.69 6.71 9.94
C LEU A 10 6.46 7.54 9.53
N CYS A 11 5.24 7.03 9.74
CA CYS A 11 4.01 7.72 9.36
C CYS A 11 2.86 7.63 10.38
N GLN A 12 3.11 7.06 11.56
CA GLN A 12 2.16 6.90 12.66
C GLN A 12 0.90 6.07 12.34
N ALA A 13 0.87 5.41 11.18
CA ALA A 13 -0.22 4.52 10.79
C ALA A 13 -0.37 3.37 11.79
N VAL A 14 -1.61 3.08 12.18
CA VAL A 14 -1.95 1.95 13.05
C VAL A 14 -2.06 0.69 12.19
N LEU A 15 -1.25 -0.30 12.50
CA LEU A 15 -1.20 -1.58 11.81
C LEU A 15 -1.52 -2.70 12.79
N VAL A 16 -2.01 -3.81 12.27
CA VAL A 16 -2.03 -5.06 13.04
C VAL A 16 -0.58 -5.49 13.25
N ASP A 17 -0.23 -5.90 14.47
CA ASP A 17 1.10 -6.41 14.81
C ASP A 17 1.30 -7.82 14.23
N ASN A 18 1.43 -7.86 12.91
CA ASN A 18 1.73 -9.04 12.11
C ASN A 18 2.90 -8.69 11.19
N GLU A 19 3.90 -9.56 11.17
CA GLU A 19 5.13 -9.37 10.44
C GLU A 19 4.90 -9.12 8.94
N SER A 20 4.01 -9.87 8.29
CA SER A 20 3.72 -9.69 6.87
C SER A 20 3.08 -8.32 6.60
N THR A 21 2.19 -7.87 7.50
CA THR A 21 1.46 -6.61 7.38
C THR A 21 2.38 -5.41 7.55
N ILE A 22 3.24 -5.43 8.58
CA ILE A 22 4.21 -4.37 8.84
C ILE A 22 5.30 -4.35 7.76
N LYS A 23 5.83 -5.52 7.35
CA LYS A 23 6.79 -5.62 6.24
C LYS A 23 6.22 -5.02 4.98
N GLN A 24 5.01 -5.43 4.60
CA GLN A 24 4.36 -4.92 3.40
C GLN A 24 4.18 -3.39 3.46
N HIS A 25 3.75 -2.87 4.62
CA HIS A 25 3.59 -1.43 4.83
C HIS A 25 4.92 -0.69 4.64
N ILE A 26 5.95 -1.03 5.43
CA ILE A 26 7.22 -0.30 5.41
C ILE A 26 7.91 -0.43 4.04
N SER A 27 7.94 -1.66 3.53
CA SER A 27 8.58 -1.97 2.25
C SER A 27 7.92 -1.23 1.09
N SER A 28 6.58 -1.07 1.09
CA SER A 28 5.85 -0.44 -0.02
C SER A 28 5.76 1.08 0.09
N PHE A 29 5.59 1.62 1.30
CA PHE A 29 5.32 3.05 1.49
C PHE A 29 6.56 3.88 1.80
N HIS A 30 7.59 3.27 2.40
CA HIS A 30 8.78 4.00 2.85
C HIS A 30 10.04 3.62 2.08
N LEU A 31 10.22 2.33 1.76
CA LEU A 31 11.48 1.85 1.15
C LEU A 31 11.40 1.59 -0.35
N ASN A 32 10.20 1.61 -0.94
CA ASN A 32 9.95 1.17 -2.32
C ASN A 32 10.68 -0.16 -2.64
N TYR A 33 10.68 -1.07 -1.67
CA TYR A 33 11.38 -2.34 -1.72
C TYR A 33 10.37 -3.45 -2.01
N ARG A 34 10.59 -4.20 -3.08
CA ARG A 34 9.74 -5.31 -3.51
C ARG A 34 10.62 -6.42 -4.07
N PRO A 35 11.18 -7.28 -3.21
CA PRO A 35 12.21 -8.24 -3.62
C PRO A 35 11.64 -9.44 -4.38
N TYR A 36 10.32 -9.65 -4.39
CA TYR A 36 9.69 -10.79 -5.04
C TYR A 36 9.18 -10.41 -6.43
N TYR A 37 9.61 -11.13 -7.46
CA TYR A 37 9.28 -10.90 -8.86
C TYR A 37 8.55 -12.11 -9.43
N CYS A 38 7.36 -11.92 -10.00
CA CYS A 38 6.67 -13.00 -10.68
C CYS A 38 7.42 -13.35 -11.97
N ARG A 39 7.76 -14.62 -12.18
CA ARG A 39 8.49 -15.04 -13.38
C ARG A 39 7.63 -14.89 -14.62
N THR A 40 6.39 -15.39 -14.58
CA THR A 40 5.49 -15.40 -15.73
C THR A 40 5.12 -13.98 -16.17
N CYS A 41 4.70 -13.11 -15.25
CA CYS A 41 4.45 -11.71 -15.60
C CYS A 41 5.69 -11.08 -16.26
N ASN A 42 6.88 -11.27 -15.66
CA ASN A 42 8.09 -10.64 -16.15
C ASN A 42 8.50 -11.12 -17.56
N GLU A 43 8.13 -12.34 -17.94
CA GLU A 43 8.31 -12.88 -19.28
C GLU A 43 7.24 -12.38 -20.27
N GLU A 44 6.00 -12.19 -19.80
CA GLU A 44 4.86 -11.71 -20.60
C GLU A 44 4.86 -10.18 -20.82
N GLY A 45 5.81 -9.46 -20.23
CA GLY A 45 5.96 -8.01 -20.33
C GLY A 45 5.32 -7.23 -19.17
N ASP A 46 4.69 -7.92 -18.23
CA ASP A 46 4.15 -7.35 -17.00
C ASP A 46 5.18 -7.36 -15.85
N SER A 47 5.36 -6.25 -15.15
CA SER A 47 6.34 -6.18 -14.07
C SER A 47 5.72 -6.35 -12.68
N PHE A 48 4.99 -7.45 -12.43
CA PHE A 48 4.42 -7.69 -11.10
C PHE A 48 5.52 -8.00 -10.06
N LYS A 49 5.52 -7.21 -8.98
CA LYS A 49 6.45 -7.33 -7.86
C LYS A 49 5.73 -7.23 -6.53
N ALA A 50 6.12 -8.03 -5.56
CA ALA A 50 5.57 -8.04 -4.22
C ALA A 50 6.61 -7.71 -3.14
N ALA A 51 6.12 -7.15 -2.03
CA ALA A 51 6.93 -6.86 -0.85
C ALA A 51 7.13 -8.08 0.06
N THR A 52 6.21 -9.05 0.01
CA THR A 52 6.26 -10.27 0.82
C THR A 52 5.97 -11.50 -0.05
N GLU A 53 6.38 -12.67 0.45
CA GLU A 53 6.17 -13.96 -0.19
C GLU A 53 4.68 -14.30 -0.28
N GLU A 54 3.92 -14.08 0.79
CA GLU A 54 2.49 -14.44 0.83
C GLU A 54 1.68 -13.65 -0.21
N ARG A 55 2.09 -12.41 -0.50
CA ARG A 55 1.49 -11.62 -1.57
C ARG A 55 1.86 -12.13 -2.96
N MET A 56 3.05 -12.70 -3.12
CA MET A 56 3.46 -13.31 -4.38
C MET A 56 2.74 -14.64 -4.61
N ASP A 57 2.61 -15.48 -3.57
CA ASP A 57 1.88 -16.74 -3.62
C ASP A 57 0.40 -16.50 -3.94
N ALA A 58 -0.24 -15.53 -3.28
CA ALA A 58 -1.61 -15.16 -3.57
C ALA A 58 -1.77 -14.66 -5.02
N HIS A 59 -0.80 -13.91 -5.54
CA HIS A 59 -0.80 -13.50 -6.94
C HIS A 59 -0.69 -14.70 -7.87
N ILE A 60 0.25 -15.62 -7.66
CA ILE A 60 0.41 -16.82 -8.50
C ILE A 60 -0.85 -17.69 -8.47
N ALA A 61 -1.42 -17.90 -7.28
CA ALA A 61 -2.62 -18.71 -7.11
C ALA A 61 -3.85 -18.14 -7.85
N ILE A 62 -3.95 -16.82 -7.99
CA ILE A 62 -5.10 -16.16 -8.62
C ILE A 62 -4.84 -15.90 -10.11
N SER A 63 -3.66 -15.38 -10.45
CA SER A 63 -3.30 -14.91 -11.80
C SER A 63 -2.68 -16.00 -12.67
N HIS A 64 -2.09 -17.03 -12.08
CA HIS A 64 -1.39 -18.11 -12.80
C HIS A 64 -1.85 -19.50 -12.33
N SER A 65 -3.12 -19.65 -11.92
CA SER A 65 -3.66 -20.92 -11.40
C SER A 65 -3.53 -22.12 -12.36
N SER A 66 -3.47 -21.85 -13.67
CA SER A 66 -3.33 -22.87 -14.72
C SER A 66 -1.88 -23.21 -15.07
N THR A 67 -0.91 -22.41 -14.61
CA THR A 67 0.51 -22.53 -14.96
C THR A 67 1.30 -22.79 -13.70
N ASN A 68 2.25 -23.72 -13.73
CA ASN A 68 3.19 -23.89 -12.62
C ASN A 68 4.20 -22.73 -12.63
N SER A 69 3.71 -21.56 -12.22
CA SER A 69 4.47 -20.31 -12.15
C SER A 69 5.18 -20.20 -10.81
N GLY A 70 6.36 -19.60 -10.82
CA GLY A 70 7.16 -19.34 -9.64
C GLY A 70 7.61 -17.89 -9.60
N TYR A 71 8.39 -17.55 -8.58
CA TYR A 71 8.92 -16.21 -8.40
C TYR A 71 10.45 -16.21 -8.20
N LEU A 72 11.06 -15.06 -8.47
CA LEU A 72 12.47 -14.79 -8.20
C LEU A 72 12.57 -13.84 -7.00
N VAL A 73 13.58 -14.05 -6.15
CA VAL A 73 13.86 -13.18 -5.01
C VAL A 73 15.16 -12.42 -5.27
N VAL A 74 15.05 -11.11 -5.45
CA VAL A 74 16.19 -10.20 -5.63
C VAL A 74 16.36 -9.39 -4.35
N LYS A 75 17.33 -9.79 -3.53
CA LYS A 75 17.61 -9.14 -2.25
C LYS A 75 18.58 -7.98 -2.41
N ASP A 76 18.21 -6.84 -1.85
CA ASP A 76 19.10 -5.69 -1.66
C ASP A 76 19.45 -5.63 -0.18
N GLN A 77 20.72 -5.84 0.16
CA GLN A 77 21.16 -5.96 1.55
C GLN A 77 20.87 -4.68 2.35
N MET A 78 21.09 -3.49 1.76
CA MET A 78 20.85 -2.23 2.45
C MET A 78 19.36 -2.04 2.74
N LYS A 79 18.50 -2.33 1.76
CA LYS A 79 17.05 -2.24 1.96
C LYS A 79 16.51 -3.29 2.92
N GLU A 80 17.11 -4.47 2.95
CA GLU A 80 16.74 -5.51 3.90
C GLU A 80 17.14 -5.13 5.34
N THR A 81 18.32 -4.51 5.53
CA THR A 81 18.71 -3.99 6.84
C THR A 81 17.82 -2.83 7.27
N ASP A 82 17.51 -1.89 6.38
CA ASP A 82 16.64 -0.74 6.68
C ASP A 82 15.22 -1.19 7.02
N LEU A 83 14.69 -2.19 6.30
CA LEU A 83 13.39 -2.78 6.59
C LEU A 83 13.35 -3.41 7.97
N LYS A 84 14.38 -4.19 8.34
CA LYS A 84 14.47 -4.83 9.66
C LYS A 84 14.56 -3.79 10.78
N ALA A 85 15.44 -2.81 10.62
CA ALA A 85 15.61 -1.73 11.59
C ALA A 85 14.32 -0.93 11.79
N ALA A 86 13.61 -0.59 10.71
CA ALA A 86 12.36 0.14 10.80
C ALA A 86 11.25 -0.67 11.51
N ILE A 87 11.15 -1.98 11.26
CA ILE A 87 10.19 -2.85 11.96
C ILE A 87 10.50 -2.91 13.46
N GLU A 88 11.77 -3.09 13.81
CA GLU A 88 12.23 -3.13 15.19
C GLU A 88 11.92 -1.82 15.93
N GLU A 89 12.15 -0.69 15.27
CA GLU A 89 11.87 0.64 15.83
C GLU A 89 10.36 0.85 16.09
N CYS A 90 9.50 0.40 15.17
CA CYS A 90 8.06 0.47 15.40
C CYS A 90 7.64 -0.35 16.63
N ARG A 91 8.24 -1.54 16.83
CA ARG A 91 7.98 -2.39 18.01
C ARG A 91 8.48 -1.73 19.29
N ARG A 92 9.67 -1.13 19.25
CA ARG A 92 10.25 -0.39 20.37
C ARG A 92 9.34 0.75 20.81
N MET A 93 8.86 1.56 19.88
CA MET A 93 7.94 2.67 20.19
C MET A 93 6.60 2.22 20.76
N SER A 94 6.06 1.09 20.28
CA SER A 94 4.83 0.53 20.84
C SER A 94 4.96 0.17 22.33
N THR A 95 6.14 -0.23 22.81
CA THR A 95 6.36 -0.51 24.24
C THR A 95 6.41 0.75 25.12
N LEU A 96 6.81 1.89 24.54
CA LEU A 96 6.89 3.17 25.28
C LEU A 96 5.52 3.82 25.51
N GLN A 97 4.50 3.43 24.75
CA GLN A 97 3.13 3.94 24.92
C GLN A 97 2.31 3.19 25.99
N LEU A 98 2.88 2.16 26.63
CA LEU A 98 2.18 1.30 27.59
C LEU A 98 2.57 1.55 29.06
N SER A 99 3.26 2.65 29.40
CA SER A 99 3.38 3.07 30.80
C SER A 99 2.12 3.84 31.22
N PRO A 100 1.31 3.35 32.18
CA PRO A 100 0.21 4.11 32.75
C PRO A 100 0.65 5.04 33.91
N ALA A 101 1.95 5.24 34.11
CA ALA A 101 2.45 6.05 35.22
C ALA A 101 3.22 7.28 34.70
N ASP A 102 2.70 8.44 35.08
CA ASP A 102 3.33 9.77 35.06
C ASP A 102 3.71 10.34 33.69
N THR A 103 2.79 11.14 33.14
CA THR A 103 3.08 12.55 32.86
C THR A 103 1.78 13.26 32.53
N THR A 104 1.23 13.99 33.51
CA THR A 104 0.47 15.20 33.21
C THR A 104 1.41 16.18 32.50
N VAL A 105 1.56 16.04 31.18
CA VAL A 105 2.09 17.11 30.35
C VAL A 105 0.95 18.10 30.14
N ASP A 106 0.88 19.09 31.03
CA ASP A 106 0.11 20.30 30.81
C ASP A 106 0.78 21.07 29.67
N TRP A 107 0.18 21.04 28.48
CA TRP A 107 0.65 21.78 27.30
C TRP A 107 0.27 23.27 27.34
N HIS A 108 -0.09 23.82 28.50
CA HIS A 108 -0.48 25.22 28.67
C HIS A 108 0.42 25.97 29.66
N GLN A 109 1.75 25.86 29.52
CA GLN A 109 2.66 26.87 30.07
C GLN A 109 3.63 27.38 29.01
N THR A 110 3.17 28.41 28.30
CA THR A 110 4.04 29.36 27.63
C THR A 110 4.62 30.32 28.69
N PRO A 111 5.94 30.59 28.72
CA PRO A 111 6.45 31.77 29.38
C PRO A 111 6.24 32.97 28.45
N ALA A 112 5.47 33.94 28.95
CA ALA A 112 5.24 35.21 28.29
C ALA A 112 6.46 36.14 28.38
N LEU A 113 6.61 36.92 27.30
CA LEU A 113 7.22 38.25 27.18
C LEU A 113 8.76 38.38 27.18
N ASN A 114 9.29 38.74 26.01
CA ASN A 114 9.74 40.13 25.80
C ASN A 114 9.59 40.55 24.33
N SER A 115 9.30 41.84 24.16
CA SER A 115 8.74 42.52 22.99
C SER A 115 9.82 43.04 22.01
N PRO A 116 9.49 43.82 20.95
CA PRO A 116 9.94 43.63 19.58
C PRO A 116 11.16 44.47 19.17
N ALA A 117 11.90 44.01 18.17
CA ALA A 117 12.79 44.86 17.37
C ALA A 117 12.96 44.27 15.95
N ASP A 118 12.91 45.18 14.99
CA ASP A 118 12.86 45.03 13.54
C ASP A 118 14.02 44.22 12.93
N ILE A 119 13.72 43.31 11.99
CA ILE A 119 14.49 43.13 10.75
C ILE A 119 13.74 42.29 9.70
N ASP A 120 13.32 43.01 8.66
CA ASP A 120 13.42 42.78 7.22
C ASP A 120 12.97 41.47 6.53
N GLU A 121 12.30 41.71 5.40
CA GLU A 121 11.70 40.80 4.45
C GLU A 121 12.66 39.77 3.84
N ASN A 122 12.04 38.71 3.32
CA ASN A 122 12.46 37.96 2.13
C ASN A 122 13.21 36.63 2.35
N VAL A 123 12.46 35.58 2.69
CA VAL A 123 12.69 34.24 2.11
C VAL A 123 11.34 33.64 1.72
N GLN A 124 11.15 33.49 0.41
CA GLN A 124 9.98 32.88 -0.22
C GLN A 124 9.86 31.40 0.19
N VAL A 125 8.77 31.07 0.88
CA VAL A 125 8.33 29.69 1.08
C VAL A 125 7.42 29.33 -0.10
N GLU A 126 7.95 28.61 -1.08
CA GLU A 126 7.11 27.94 -2.07
C GLU A 126 6.40 26.76 -1.40
N ARG A 127 5.17 27.01 -0.95
CA ARG A 127 4.15 26.01 -0.66
C ARG A 127 3.38 25.77 -1.96
N ASP A 128 3.73 24.71 -2.66
CA ASP A 128 2.90 24.08 -3.70
C ASP A 128 3.24 22.57 -3.61
N SER A 129 2.32 21.61 -3.60
CA SER A 129 0.98 21.62 -4.17
C SER A 129 0.20 20.39 -3.65
N LYS A 130 -1.09 20.62 -3.39
CA LYS A 130 -2.21 19.66 -3.52
C LYS A 130 -2.30 18.44 -2.58
N GLU A 131 -3.29 18.54 -1.71
CA GLU A 131 -4.22 17.45 -1.42
C GLU A 131 -4.56 16.62 -2.67
N HIS A 132 -4.46 15.30 -2.56
CA HIS A 132 -5.38 14.38 -3.22
C HIS A 132 -5.60 13.17 -2.33
N LEU A 133 -6.78 13.13 -1.72
CA LEU A 133 -7.41 11.91 -1.24
C LEU A 133 -7.37 10.85 -2.35
N ARG A 134 -6.65 9.75 -2.12
CA ARG A 134 -6.97 8.49 -2.83
C ARG A 134 -7.74 7.59 -1.88
N ARG A 135 -9.06 7.74 -1.93
CA ARG A 135 -9.95 6.58 -1.89
C ARG A 135 -9.52 5.64 -3.02
N VAL A 136 -9.25 4.38 -2.70
CA VAL A 136 -9.50 3.30 -3.66
C VAL A 136 -10.62 2.48 -3.05
N PHE A 137 -11.82 2.73 -3.57
CA PHE A 137 -12.95 1.83 -3.44
C PHE A 137 -12.66 0.55 -4.23
N ILE A 138 -13.16 -0.53 -3.67
CA ILE A 138 -13.21 -1.89 -4.20
C ILE A 138 -14.03 -1.91 -5.51
N SER A 139 -13.57 -2.66 -6.51
CA SER A 139 -14.49 -3.28 -7.49
C SER A 139 -14.40 -4.80 -7.37
N LEU A 140 -15.47 -5.34 -6.80
CA LEU A 140 -15.91 -6.73 -6.89
C LEU A 140 -16.56 -6.96 -8.25
N GLY A 141 -16.56 -8.22 -8.68
CA GLY A 141 -17.52 -8.78 -9.63
C GLY A 141 -17.15 -10.24 -9.84
N GLY A 142 -17.85 -11.25 -9.33
CA GLY A 142 -19.27 -11.33 -9.02
C GLY A 142 -19.87 -12.40 -9.92
N THR A 143 -20.00 -13.62 -9.38
CA THR A 143 -20.74 -14.73 -9.96
C THR A 143 -22.24 -14.44 -9.94
N SER A 144 -22.97 -14.79 -11.00
CA SER A 144 -24.29 -15.45 -10.89
C SER A 144 -24.87 -15.81 -12.26
N THR A 145 -25.65 -16.88 -12.21
CA THR A 145 -26.24 -17.71 -13.24
C THR A 145 -27.58 -17.19 -13.80
N ASP A 146 -27.91 -17.79 -14.94
CA ASP A 146 -29.23 -18.28 -15.37
C ASP A 146 -30.26 -17.43 -16.14
N ALA A 147 -30.82 -18.18 -17.10
CA ALA A 147 -32.16 -18.14 -17.70
C ALA A 147 -32.46 -17.11 -18.78
N GLY A 148 -32.85 -17.65 -19.94
CA GLY A 148 -33.21 -16.90 -21.14
C GLY A 148 -34.68 -16.54 -21.23
N ASN A 149 -35.06 -15.91 -22.35
CA ASN A 149 -36.10 -16.39 -23.27
C ASN A 149 -36.09 -15.54 -24.56
N SER A 150 -36.57 -16.22 -25.59
CA SER A 150 -36.81 -15.95 -27.02
C SER A 150 -37.43 -14.63 -27.46
N SER A 151 -37.35 -14.47 -28.79
CA SER A 151 -38.23 -13.74 -29.74
C SER A 151 -37.61 -12.41 -30.20
N THR A 152 -37.59 -11.99 -31.47
CA THR A 152 -38.11 -12.46 -32.77
C THR A 152 -37.55 -11.47 -33.83
N GLU A 153 -37.83 -11.70 -35.12
CA GLU A 153 -37.72 -10.76 -36.28
C GLU A 153 -36.32 -10.74 -36.92
N MET A 154 -36.06 -11.47 -38.02
CA MET A 154 -36.51 -11.28 -39.41
C MET A 154 -36.27 -9.87 -39.95
N GLU A 155 -35.15 -9.68 -40.65
CA GLU A 155 -35.10 -8.77 -41.79
C GLU A 155 -34.09 -9.26 -42.83
N GLN A 156 -34.47 -9.05 -44.08
CA GLN A 156 -34.13 -9.80 -45.28
C GLN A 156 -33.71 -8.75 -46.31
N GLU A 157 -32.43 -8.70 -46.68
CA GLU A 157 -31.92 -7.85 -47.77
C GLU A 157 -30.92 -8.69 -48.59
N ASN A 158 -31.39 -9.38 -49.64
CA ASN A 158 -31.45 -8.98 -51.06
C ASN A 158 -30.10 -9.19 -51.82
N PRO A 159 -30.07 -9.99 -52.92
CA PRO A 159 -28.85 -10.29 -53.68
C PRO A 159 -28.73 -9.48 -54.98
N GLU A 160 -27.53 -9.00 -55.32
CA GLU A 160 -27.11 -8.63 -56.69
C GLU A 160 -25.58 -8.88 -56.79
N VAL A 161 -25.03 -9.85 -57.55
CA VAL A 161 -24.92 -10.07 -59.01
C VAL A 161 -23.59 -9.53 -59.61
N ASN A 162 -22.96 -10.40 -60.43
CA ASN A 162 -21.86 -10.23 -61.40
C ASN A 162 -20.43 -10.01 -60.85
N PHE A 163 -19.40 -10.75 -61.26
CA PHE A 163 -19.02 -11.28 -62.59
C PHE A 163 -18.48 -12.71 -62.54
#